data_AF-A0A356KIG6-F1
#
_entry.id   AF-A0A356KIG6-F1
#
_cell.length_a   1.000
_cell.length_b   1.000
_cell.length_c   1.000
_cell.angle_alpha   90.00
_cell.angle_beta   90.00
_cell.angle_gamma   90.00
#
_symmetry.space_group_name_H-M   'P 1'
#
loop_
_entity.id
_entity.type
_entity.pdbx_description
1 polymer ?
#
loop_
_entity_poly.entity_id
_entity_poly.type
_entity_poly.pdbx_seq_one_letter_code
_entity_poly.pdbx_strand_id
1 'polypeptide(L)'
;MPAKTTARKTKDRKERKDRNKDEGRSARILEAADALFCERGFAGTSLRDVAKDAEVNKGLIVYYYQNKAGLFSAVLERYYEAHGAALAGLSQEGPLRERILRGFERANEVIREVGVGATTLVVVEAAPGWVRTYCCGDSQALLVGGRGKLKLVTLPHSPVGYAVEAGFLEEAEARGHEERHLVSNLLGDDALRVTMHGPVERAAQDTVVVASDGLFDNLDPEAVAELACARPLEEAARALAERAWERMASGEAGTKVDDLALVLHRVG
;
A
#
# COMPACT_ATOMS: atom_id res chain seq x y z
N MET A 1 -41.14 13.97 -44.65
CA MET A 1 -40.81 14.64 -43.39
C MET A 1 -39.77 13.83 -42.61
N PRO A 2 -38.46 14.21 -42.60
CA PRO A 2 -37.46 13.58 -41.76
C PRO A 2 -36.91 14.59 -40.72
N ALA A 3 -37.58 14.75 -39.58
CA ALA A 3 -37.15 15.67 -38.50
C ALA A 3 -36.84 14.97 -37.16
N LYS A 4 -37.03 13.65 -37.05
CA LYS A 4 -36.89 12.91 -35.78
C LYS A 4 -35.50 12.28 -35.53
N THR A 5 -34.65 12.15 -36.55
CA THR A 5 -33.35 11.44 -36.44
C THR A 5 -32.20 12.33 -35.96
N THR A 6 -32.26 13.64 -36.19
CA THR A 6 -31.21 14.62 -35.82
C THR A 6 -31.29 15.06 -34.35
N ALA A 7 -32.49 15.16 -33.77
CA ALA A 7 -32.70 15.57 -32.38
C ALA A 7 -32.26 14.52 -31.33
N ARG A 8 -32.30 13.23 -31.69
CA ARG A 8 -31.86 12.12 -30.82
C ARG A 8 -30.33 12.09 -30.71
N LYS A 9 -29.63 12.25 -31.84
CA LYS A 9 -28.15 12.35 -31.90
C LYS A 9 -27.59 13.56 -31.14
N THR A 10 -28.29 14.70 -31.10
CA THR A 10 -27.84 15.89 -30.36
C THR A 10 -28.07 15.78 -28.86
N LYS A 11 -29.15 15.12 -28.43
CA LYS A 11 -29.42 14.82 -27.01
C LYS A 11 -28.39 13.84 -26.44
N ASP A 12 -28.13 12.73 -27.13
CA ASP A 12 -27.14 11.73 -26.69
C ASP A 12 -25.72 12.30 -26.61
N ARG A 13 -25.36 13.22 -27.53
CA ARG A 13 -24.05 13.89 -27.55
C ARG A 13 -23.90 14.91 -26.41
N LYS A 14 -24.98 15.58 -26.00
CA LYS A 14 -24.99 16.51 -24.86
C LYS A 14 -24.89 15.76 -23.54
N GLU A 15 -25.68 14.70 -23.37
CA GLU A 15 -25.65 13.85 -22.17
C GLU A 15 -24.28 13.18 -21.97
N ARG A 16 -23.65 12.69 -23.04
CA ARG A 16 -22.29 12.14 -22.97
C ARG A 16 -21.25 13.19 -22.58
N LYS A 17 -21.39 14.43 -23.09
CA LYS A 17 -20.48 15.53 -22.76
C LYS A 17 -20.64 16.00 -21.31
N ASP A 18 -21.86 15.97 -20.78
CA ASP A 18 -22.14 16.36 -19.39
C ASP A 18 -21.67 15.28 -18.40
N ARG A 19 -21.82 13.99 -18.72
CA ARG A 19 -21.24 12.87 -17.93
C ARG A 19 -19.71 12.93 -17.87
N ASN A 20 -19.04 13.07 -19.01
CA ASN A 20 -17.57 13.16 -19.04
C ASN A 20 -17.04 14.37 -18.26
N LYS A 21 -17.79 15.48 -18.21
CA LYS A 21 -17.44 16.66 -17.40
C LYS A 21 -17.63 16.41 -15.90
N ASP A 22 -18.63 15.63 -15.53
CA ASP A 22 -18.95 15.24 -14.16
C ASP A 22 -17.87 14.29 -13.62
N GLU A 23 -17.53 13.27 -14.39
CA GLU A 23 -16.45 12.31 -14.12
C GLU A 23 -15.10 13.02 -13.95
N GLY A 24 -14.74 13.94 -14.85
CA GLY A 24 -13.49 14.70 -14.75
C GLY A 24 -13.41 15.68 -13.57
N ARG A 25 -14.55 16.08 -12.98
CA ARG A 25 -14.56 16.90 -11.76
C ARG A 25 -14.42 16.04 -10.52
N SER A 26 -15.14 14.92 -10.47
CA SER A 26 -15.00 13.90 -9.43
C SER A 26 -13.56 13.40 -9.32
N ALA A 27 -12.92 13.09 -10.46
CA ALA A 27 -11.51 12.67 -10.51
C ALA A 27 -10.57 13.70 -9.87
N ARG A 28 -10.62 14.97 -10.31
CA ARG A 28 -9.78 16.05 -9.74
C ARG A 28 -10.01 16.28 -8.25
N ILE A 29 -11.25 16.15 -7.77
CA ILE A 29 -11.55 16.27 -6.34
C ILE A 29 -10.86 15.15 -5.56
N LEU A 30 -10.91 13.92 -6.07
CA LEU A 30 -10.32 12.77 -5.40
C LEU A 30 -8.79 12.75 -5.48
N GLU A 31 -8.19 13.21 -6.58
CA GLU A 31 -6.75 13.44 -6.70
C GLU A 31 -6.25 14.45 -5.65
N ALA A 32 -6.89 15.61 -5.56
CA ALA A 32 -6.55 16.63 -4.57
C ALA A 32 -6.78 16.15 -3.13
N ALA A 33 -7.86 15.41 -2.90
CA ALA A 33 -8.18 14.86 -1.59
C ALA A 33 -7.13 13.85 -1.14
N ASP A 34 -6.75 12.92 -2.02
CA ASP A 34 -5.71 11.92 -1.77
C ASP A 34 -4.38 12.58 -1.41
N ALA A 35 -3.88 13.49 -2.26
CA ALA A 35 -2.62 14.19 -2.01
C ALA A 35 -2.61 14.90 -0.65
N LEU A 36 -3.69 15.63 -0.32
CA LEU A 36 -3.80 16.34 0.95
C LEU A 36 -3.98 15.39 2.15
N PHE A 37 -4.70 14.28 2.00
CA PHE A 37 -4.83 13.29 3.06
C PHE A 37 -3.50 12.58 3.34
N CYS A 38 -2.73 12.25 2.31
CA CYS A 38 -1.39 11.69 2.46
C CYS A 38 -0.41 12.70 3.10
N GLU A 39 -0.46 13.98 2.69
CA GLU A 39 0.47 15.00 3.21
C GLU A 39 0.15 15.42 4.65
N ARG A 40 -1.13 15.58 5.00
CA ARG A 40 -1.55 16.26 6.26
C ARG A 40 -2.38 15.38 7.18
N GLY A 41 -2.62 14.14 6.78
CA GLY A 41 -3.53 13.22 7.45
C GLY A 41 -4.99 13.64 7.34
N PHE A 42 -5.89 12.75 7.79
CA PHE A 42 -7.32 13.06 7.82
C PHE A 42 -7.58 14.33 8.62
N ALA A 43 -7.09 14.46 9.87
CA ALA A 43 -7.39 15.60 10.73
C ALA A 43 -6.95 16.96 10.15
N GLY A 44 -5.77 17.02 9.53
CA GLY A 44 -5.16 18.24 8.99
C GLY A 44 -5.78 18.78 7.69
N THR A 45 -6.60 17.98 7.00
CA THR A 45 -7.15 18.34 5.68
C THR A 45 -8.58 18.87 5.76
N SER A 46 -8.88 20.05 5.23
CA SER A 46 -10.26 20.56 5.17
C SER A 46 -10.87 20.44 3.77
N LEU A 47 -12.21 20.36 3.69
CA LEU A 47 -12.92 20.41 2.41
C LEU A 47 -12.69 21.71 1.62
N ARG A 48 -12.22 22.78 2.27
CA ARG A 48 -11.86 24.02 1.58
C ARG A 48 -10.51 23.89 0.89
N ASP A 49 -9.55 23.22 1.52
CA ASP A 49 -8.23 22.99 0.95
C ASP A 49 -8.34 22.10 -0.29
N VAL A 50 -9.11 21.00 -0.19
CA VAL A 50 -9.38 20.12 -1.33
C VAL A 50 -10.06 20.87 -2.47
N ALA A 51 -11.07 21.70 -2.18
CA ALA A 51 -11.76 22.47 -3.21
C ALA A 51 -10.84 23.46 -3.93
N LYS A 52 -9.94 24.08 -3.17
CA LYS A 52 -8.95 25.02 -3.71
C LYS A 52 -7.96 24.29 -4.61
N ASP A 53 -7.42 23.17 -4.15
CA ASP A 53 -6.43 22.38 -4.88
C ASP A 53 -7.01 21.73 -6.15
N ALA A 54 -8.22 21.17 -6.06
CA ALA A 54 -8.94 20.62 -7.21
C ALA A 54 -9.51 21.68 -8.18
N GLU A 55 -9.35 22.96 -7.88
CA GLU A 55 -9.95 24.08 -8.62
C GLU A 55 -11.46 23.91 -8.85
N VAL A 56 -12.20 23.62 -7.78
CA VAL A 56 -13.67 23.48 -7.80
C VAL A 56 -14.34 24.28 -6.68
N ASN A 57 -15.65 24.45 -6.79
CA ASN A 57 -16.43 25.00 -5.67
C ASN A 57 -16.58 23.92 -4.58
N LYS A 58 -16.40 24.27 -3.30
CA LYS A 58 -16.65 23.37 -2.16
C LYS A 58 -18.04 22.71 -2.20
N GLY A 59 -19.06 23.43 -2.67
CA GLY A 59 -20.42 22.89 -2.83
C GLY A 59 -20.47 21.67 -3.76
N LEU A 60 -19.55 21.56 -4.71
CA LEU A 60 -19.43 20.41 -5.59
C LEU A 60 -18.89 19.17 -4.87
N ILE A 61 -17.96 19.34 -3.92
CA ILE A 61 -17.48 18.25 -3.07
C ILE A 61 -18.61 17.75 -2.15
N VAL A 62 -19.38 18.67 -1.58
CA VAL A 62 -20.56 18.32 -0.77
C VAL A 62 -21.62 17.61 -1.62
N TYR A 63 -21.79 18.00 -2.88
CA TYR A 63 -22.69 17.32 -3.81
C TYR A 63 -22.30 15.86 -4.05
N TYR A 64 -21.03 15.59 -4.39
CA TYR A 64 -20.59 14.21 -4.69
C TYR A 64 -20.42 13.34 -3.44
N TYR A 65 -19.84 13.89 -2.37
CA TYR A 65 -19.34 13.08 -1.25
C TYR A 65 -19.95 13.44 0.10
N GLN A 66 -20.88 14.39 0.14
CA GLN A 66 -21.61 14.87 1.33
C GLN A 66 -20.74 15.61 2.35
N ASN A 67 -19.66 14.99 2.82
CA ASN A 67 -18.80 15.51 3.88
C ASN A 67 -17.36 14.97 3.74
N LYS A 68 -16.48 15.38 4.65
CA LYS A 68 -15.06 14.98 4.65
C LYS A 68 -14.86 13.46 4.84
N ALA A 69 -15.69 12.83 5.66
CA ALA A 69 -15.62 11.38 5.86
C ALA A 69 -16.06 10.64 4.59
N GLY A 70 -17.14 11.07 3.93
CA GLY A 70 -17.57 10.50 2.65
C GLY A 70 -16.55 10.69 1.54
N LEU A 71 -15.87 11.84 1.50
CA LEU A 71 -14.75 12.08 0.58
C LEU A 71 -13.58 11.13 0.87
N PHE A 72 -13.21 10.97 2.13
CA PHE A 72 -12.15 10.05 2.55
C PHE A 72 -12.52 8.60 2.23
N SER A 73 -13.75 8.16 2.49
CA SER A 73 -14.25 6.84 2.09
C SER A 73 -14.14 6.62 0.59
N ALA A 74 -14.50 7.61 -0.24
CA ALA A 74 -14.36 7.50 -1.69
C ALA A 74 -12.90 7.40 -2.17
N VAL A 75 -11.96 8.04 -1.45
CA VAL A 75 -10.52 7.83 -1.68
C VAL A 75 -10.12 6.39 -1.29
N LEU A 76 -10.54 5.90 -0.12
CA LEU A 76 -10.25 4.53 0.33
C LEU A 76 -10.85 3.44 -0.57
N GLU A 77 -12.08 3.62 -1.05
CA GLU A 77 -12.76 2.68 -1.94
C GLU A 77 -11.95 2.41 -3.21
N ARG A 78 -11.28 3.44 -3.73
CA ARG A 78 -10.38 3.33 -4.88
C ARG A 78 -9.14 2.48 -4.60
N TYR A 79 -8.56 2.61 -3.40
CA TYR A 79 -7.50 1.70 -2.96
C TYR A 79 -8.02 0.27 -2.81
N TYR A 80 -9.21 0.07 -2.26
CA TYR A 80 -9.80 -1.27 -2.13
C TYR A 80 -10.09 -1.93 -3.49
N GLU A 81 -10.48 -1.18 -4.52
CA GLU A 81 -10.63 -1.69 -5.88
C GLU A 81 -9.30 -2.27 -6.41
N ALA A 82 -8.17 -1.59 -6.17
CA ALA A 82 -6.85 -2.10 -6.56
C ALA A 82 -6.49 -3.41 -5.86
N HIS A 83 -6.74 -3.50 -4.54
CA HIS A 83 -6.54 -4.73 -3.78
C HIS A 83 -7.45 -5.86 -4.29
N GLY A 84 -8.71 -5.54 -4.61
CA GLY A 84 -9.65 -6.47 -5.22
C GLY A 84 -9.17 -6.99 -6.58
N ALA A 85 -8.57 -6.13 -7.40
CA ALA A 85 -7.97 -6.50 -8.68
C ALA A 85 -6.79 -7.46 -8.51
N ALA A 86 -5.91 -7.24 -7.52
CA ALA A 86 -4.84 -8.15 -7.19
C ALA A 86 -5.38 -9.56 -6.87
N LEU A 87 -6.41 -9.63 -6.02
CA LEU A 87 -7.08 -10.88 -5.63
C LEU A 87 -7.80 -11.55 -6.82
N ALA A 88 -8.35 -10.77 -7.74
CA ALA A 88 -8.98 -11.29 -8.95
C ALA A 88 -7.96 -11.96 -9.88
N GLY A 89 -6.75 -11.41 -10.00
CA GLY A 89 -5.64 -12.04 -10.72
C GLY A 89 -5.23 -13.39 -10.11
N LEU A 90 -5.27 -13.48 -8.77
CA LEU A 90 -5.04 -14.74 -8.07
C LEU A 90 -6.12 -15.78 -8.35
N SER A 91 -7.36 -15.41 -8.68
CA SER A 91 -8.45 -16.36 -8.91
C SER A 91 -8.42 -17.05 -10.28
N GLN A 92 -7.50 -16.67 -11.15
CA GLN A 92 -7.38 -17.22 -12.50
C GLN A 92 -6.79 -18.64 -12.54
N GLU A 93 -6.97 -19.35 -13.66
CA GLU A 93 -6.31 -20.63 -13.91
C GLU A 93 -4.81 -20.47 -14.18
N GLY A 94 -4.04 -21.54 -13.93
CA GLY A 94 -2.61 -21.61 -14.20
C GLY A 94 -1.72 -21.75 -12.96
N PRO A 95 -0.39 -21.78 -13.13
CA PRO A 95 0.57 -21.85 -12.04
C PRO A 95 0.41 -20.69 -11.06
N LEU A 96 0.50 -20.96 -9.75
CA LEU A 96 0.30 -19.94 -8.70
C LEU A 96 1.21 -18.72 -8.90
N ARG A 97 2.48 -18.93 -9.26
CA ARG A 97 3.42 -17.85 -9.56
C ARG A 97 2.90 -16.90 -10.65
N GLU A 98 2.40 -17.45 -11.75
CA GLU A 98 1.88 -16.65 -12.86
C GLU A 98 0.65 -15.87 -12.44
N ARG A 99 -0.23 -16.50 -11.65
CA ARG A 99 -1.41 -15.84 -11.07
C ARG A 99 -1.04 -14.69 -10.13
N ILE A 100 0.01 -14.86 -9.32
CA ILE A 100 0.54 -13.79 -8.45
C ILE A 100 1.04 -12.62 -9.32
N LEU A 101 1.88 -12.87 -10.31
CA LEU A 101 2.44 -11.83 -11.18
C LEU A 101 1.33 -11.07 -11.94
N ARG A 102 0.35 -11.79 -12.50
CA ARG A 102 -0.84 -11.18 -13.11
C ARG A 102 -1.66 -10.37 -12.11
N GLY A 103 -1.69 -10.77 -10.83
CA GLY A 103 -2.30 -9.99 -9.76
C GLY A 103 -1.61 -8.64 -9.56
N PHE A 104 -0.27 -8.60 -9.54
CA PHE A 104 0.50 -7.35 -9.49
C PHE A 104 0.22 -6.47 -10.71
N GLU A 105 0.26 -7.04 -11.93
CA GLU A 105 -0.04 -6.32 -13.17
C GLU A 105 -1.45 -5.73 -13.15
N ARG A 106 -2.45 -6.53 -12.76
CA ARG A 106 -3.84 -6.07 -12.72
C ARG A 106 -4.08 -4.99 -11.67
N ALA A 107 -3.45 -5.12 -10.50
CA ALA A 107 -3.49 -4.08 -9.48
C ALA A 107 -2.90 -2.77 -9.99
N ASN A 108 -1.75 -2.86 -10.69
CA ASN A 108 -1.08 -1.70 -11.30
C ASN A 108 -1.96 -0.99 -12.32
N GLU A 109 -2.59 -1.76 -13.22
CA GLU A 109 -3.52 -1.22 -14.21
C GLU A 109 -4.68 -0.48 -13.56
N VAL A 110 -5.31 -1.07 -12.53
CA VAL A 110 -6.44 -0.44 -11.84
C VAL A 110 -6.02 0.86 -11.15
N ILE A 111 -4.88 0.88 -10.46
CA ILE A 111 -4.38 2.11 -9.81
C ILE A 111 -4.14 3.21 -10.85
N ARG A 112 -3.54 2.84 -12.00
CA ARG A 112 -3.30 3.79 -13.11
C ARG A 112 -4.58 4.28 -13.77
N GLU A 113 -5.60 3.42 -13.90
CA GLU A 113 -6.91 3.78 -14.45
C GLU A 113 -7.69 4.73 -13.53
N VAL A 114 -7.59 4.51 -12.22
CA VAL A 114 -8.22 5.35 -11.19
C VAL A 114 -7.54 6.72 -11.10
N GLY A 115 -6.24 6.79 -11.40
CA GLY A 115 -5.47 8.03 -11.54
C GLY A 115 -5.11 8.70 -10.21
N VAL A 116 -5.08 7.94 -9.11
CA VAL A 116 -4.84 8.48 -7.76
C VAL A 116 -3.95 7.53 -6.98
N GLY A 117 -2.95 8.10 -6.30
CA GLY A 117 -2.09 7.38 -5.38
C GLY A 117 -1.14 6.37 -6.02
N ALA A 118 -0.26 5.85 -5.18
CA ALA A 118 0.58 4.71 -5.48
C ALA A 118 0.67 3.89 -4.19
N THR A 119 0.76 2.56 -4.30
CA THR A 119 0.72 1.70 -3.11
C THR A 119 1.77 0.60 -3.17
N THR A 120 2.00 0.01 -2.01
CA THR A 120 2.87 -1.14 -1.84
C THR A 120 2.06 -2.43 -1.92
N LEU A 121 2.70 -3.52 -2.32
CA LEU A 121 2.13 -4.85 -2.27
C LEU A 121 3.21 -5.88 -1.96
N VAL A 122 2.94 -6.68 -0.94
CA VAL A 122 3.76 -7.84 -0.57
C VAL A 122 2.88 -9.08 -0.61
N VAL A 123 3.33 -10.08 -1.35
CA VAL A 123 2.70 -11.41 -1.40
C VAL A 123 3.71 -12.43 -0.94
N VAL A 124 3.31 -13.28 0.01
CA VAL A 124 4.10 -14.42 0.46
C VAL A 124 3.42 -15.72 0.03
N GLU A 125 4.07 -16.44 -0.88
CA GLU A 125 3.72 -17.81 -1.24
C GLU A 125 4.32 -18.74 -0.18
N ALA A 126 3.48 -19.23 0.74
CA ALA A 126 3.88 -20.09 1.83
C ALA A 126 3.42 -21.53 1.59
N ALA A 127 4.38 -22.43 1.36
CA ALA A 127 4.15 -23.86 1.19
C ALA A 127 4.73 -24.65 2.36
N PRO A 128 4.43 -25.95 2.49
CA PRO A 128 5.17 -26.83 3.37
C PRO A 128 6.66 -26.84 2.99
N GLY A 129 7.53 -26.53 3.95
CA GLY A 129 8.98 -26.59 3.77
C GLY A 129 9.63 -25.37 3.12
N TRP A 130 8.88 -24.42 2.56
CA TRP A 130 9.47 -23.20 1.98
C TRP A 130 8.51 -22.00 1.91
N VAL A 131 9.10 -20.81 1.79
CA VAL A 131 8.40 -19.56 1.48
C VAL A 131 9.05 -18.86 0.29
N ARG A 132 8.26 -18.11 -0.47
CA ARG A 132 8.73 -17.19 -1.51
C ARG A 132 8.00 -15.87 -1.36
N THR A 133 8.70 -14.77 -1.59
CA THR A 133 8.13 -13.42 -1.50
C THR A 133 8.13 -12.72 -2.86
N TYR A 134 7.12 -11.89 -3.07
CA TYR A 134 6.93 -11.00 -4.21
C TYR A 134 6.65 -9.62 -3.61
N CYS A 135 7.49 -8.64 -3.91
CA CYS A 135 7.44 -7.33 -3.27
C CYS A 135 7.43 -6.21 -4.31
N CYS A 136 6.62 -5.20 -4.05
CA CYS A 136 6.64 -3.90 -4.69
C CYS A 136 6.37 -2.83 -3.63
N GLY A 137 7.36 -2.00 -3.31
CA GLY A 137 7.24 -0.95 -2.31
C GLY A 137 8.18 -1.18 -1.13
N ASP A 138 7.91 -0.49 -0.03
CA ASP A 138 8.66 -0.52 1.21
C ASP A 138 7.94 -1.27 2.36
N SER A 139 6.72 -1.78 2.13
CA SER A 139 6.21 -2.90 2.92
C SER A 139 7.14 -4.11 2.77
N GLN A 140 7.39 -4.83 3.87
CA GLN A 140 8.38 -5.91 3.88
C GLN A 140 7.79 -7.23 4.42
N ALA A 141 8.49 -8.32 4.10
CA ALA A 141 8.29 -9.64 4.68
C ALA A 141 9.60 -10.17 5.29
N LEU A 142 9.47 -10.80 6.46
CA LEU A 142 10.53 -11.52 7.14
C LEU A 142 10.16 -12.99 7.30
N LEU A 143 11.16 -13.86 7.23
CA LEU A 143 11.07 -15.23 7.74
C LEU A 143 11.92 -15.34 8.99
N VAL A 144 11.27 -15.52 10.13
CA VAL A 144 11.89 -15.64 11.45
C VAL A 144 11.90 -17.09 11.88
N GLY A 145 13.08 -17.64 12.14
CA GLY A 145 13.23 -18.98 12.68
C GLY A 145 12.64 -19.11 14.09
N GLY A 146 12.21 -20.30 14.49
CA GLY A 146 11.62 -20.53 15.83
C GLY A 146 12.50 -20.19 17.04
N ARG A 147 13.77 -19.82 16.83
CA ARG A 147 14.71 -19.32 17.84
C ARG A 147 15.20 -17.89 17.58
N GLY A 148 14.49 -17.12 16.75
CA GLY A 148 14.78 -15.71 16.46
C GLY A 148 15.78 -15.48 15.32
N LYS A 149 16.28 -16.53 14.66
CA LYS A 149 17.18 -16.36 13.52
C LYS A 149 16.43 -15.76 12.33
N LEU A 150 16.87 -14.61 11.83
CA LEU A 150 16.42 -14.07 10.54
C LEU A 150 16.90 -14.99 9.41
N LYS A 151 15.95 -15.58 8.67
CA LYS A 151 16.20 -16.45 7.51
C LYS A 151 15.96 -15.73 6.19
N LEU A 152 15.12 -14.71 6.21
CA LEU A 152 14.82 -13.81 5.09
C LEU A 152 14.42 -12.45 5.66
N VAL A 153 14.93 -11.39 5.05
CA VAL A 153 14.46 -10.01 5.17
C VAL A 153 14.32 -9.50 3.74
N THR A 154 13.13 -9.03 3.34
CA THR A 154 12.96 -8.44 2.02
C THR A 154 13.47 -7.00 2.01
N LEU A 155 14.11 -6.61 0.92
CA LEU A 155 14.64 -5.27 0.70
C LEU A 155 13.50 -4.26 0.46
N PRO A 156 13.37 -3.18 1.26
CA PRO A 156 12.41 -2.12 0.96
C PRO A 156 12.87 -1.36 -0.29
N HIS A 157 11.95 -1.07 -1.20
CA HIS A 157 12.27 -0.36 -2.43
C HIS A 157 12.37 1.15 -2.22
N SER A 158 13.35 1.59 -1.43
CA SER A 158 13.65 3.00 -1.16
C SER A 158 15.12 3.31 -1.44
N PRO A 159 15.49 4.57 -1.75
CA PRO A 159 16.90 4.97 -1.88
C PRO A 159 17.73 4.60 -0.65
N VAL A 160 17.15 4.81 0.55
CA VAL A 160 17.76 4.45 1.83
C VAL A 160 17.91 2.93 1.96
N GLY A 161 16.88 2.15 1.61
CA GLY A 161 16.93 0.69 1.62
C GLY A 161 18.02 0.14 0.71
N TYR A 162 18.16 0.68 -0.50
CA TYR A 162 19.23 0.30 -1.42
C TYR A 162 20.62 0.70 -0.92
N ALA A 163 20.75 1.87 -0.28
CA ALA A 163 22.02 2.30 0.30
C ALA A 163 22.48 1.38 1.43
N VAL A 164 21.55 0.93 2.29
CA VAL A 164 21.83 -0.04 3.36
C VAL A 164 22.27 -1.37 2.78
N GLU A 165 21.51 -1.94 1.85
CA GLU A 165 21.83 -3.24 1.24
C GLU A 165 23.17 -3.23 0.49
N ALA A 166 23.53 -2.09 -0.12
CA ALA A 166 24.80 -1.91 -0.80
C ALA A 166 25.98 -1.64 0.15
N GLY A 167 25.74 -1.51 1.47
CA GLY A 167 26.74 -1.19 2.48
C GLY A 167 27.26 0.25 2.42
N PHE A 168 26.51 1.17 1.78
CA PHE A 168 26.82 2.60 1.78
C PHE A 168 26.28 3.33 3.01
N LEU A 169 25.33 2.72 3.73
CA LEU A 169 24.68 3.29 4.90
C LEU A 169 24.47 2.20 5.95
N GLU A 170 24.76 2.49 7.21
CA GLU A 170 24.48 1.55 8.30
C GLU A 170 22.99 1.59 8.68
N GLU A 171 22.42 0.46 9.12
CA GLU A 171 20.99 0.38 9.48
C GLU A 171 20.58 1.37 10.57
N ALA A 172 21.47 1.63 11.54
CA ALA A 172 21.22 2.59 12.61
C ALA A 172 21.13 4.03 12.08
N GLU A 173 21.92 4.36 11.07
CA GLU A 173 21.96 5.69 10.42
C GLU A 173 20.73 5.89 9.53
N ALA A 174 20.29 4.83 8.84
CA ALA A 174 19.13 4.83 7.96
C ALA A 174 17.82 5.28 8.65
N ARG A 175 17.64 4.97 9.95
CA ARG A 175 16.40 5.30 10.69
C ARG A 175 16.15 6.80 10.80
N GLY A 176 17.22 7.60 10.85
CA GLY A 176 17.15 9.05 10.95
C GLY A 176 17.28 9.77 9.60
N HIS A 177 17.38 9.03 8.50
CA HIS A 177 17.69 9.60 7.19
C HIS A 177 16.51 10.42 6.63
N GLU A 178 16.79 11.61 6.11
CA GLU A 178 15.76 12.55 5.62
C GLU A 178 14.91 11.93 4.49
N GLU A 179 15.55 11.18 3.60
CA GLU A 179 14.91 10.51 2.46
C GLU A 179 14.27 9.16 2.77
N ARG A 180 14.18 8.78 4.05
CA ARG A 180 13.68 7.44 4.44
C ARG A 180 12.25 7.16 3.97
N HIS A 181 11.43 8.20 3.91
CA HIS A 181 10.04 8.14 3.48
C HIS A 181 9.87 8.03 1.95
N LEU A 182 10.98 8.07 1.17
CA LEU A 182 10.91 7.99 -0.28
C LEU A 182 10.80 6.53 -0.73
N VAL A 183 9.76 6.22 -1.48
CA VAL A 183 9.60 4.92 -2.14
C VAL A 183 9.90 5.08 -3.63
N SER A 184 10.72 4.16 -4.16
CA SER A 184 11.27 4.22 -5.53
C SER A 184 10.60 3.27 -6.51
N ASN A 185 9.70 2.41 -6.03
CA ASN A 185 8.96 1.45 -6.85
C ASN A 185 7.63 1.12 -6.17
N LEU A 186 6.53 1.51 -6.79
CA LEU A 186 5.17 1.37 -6.27
C LEU A 186 4.24 0.82 -7.35
N LEU A 187 3.13 0.20 -6.93
CA LEU A 187 2.00 0.00 -7.82
C LEU A 187 1.36 1.35 -8.14
N GLY A 188 1.07 1.58 -9.40
CA GLY A 188 0.71 2.87 -9.99
C GLY A 188 1.80 3.42 -10.92
N ASP A 189 3.04 2.92 -10.83
CA ASP A 189 4.16 3.36 -11.66
C ASP A 189 4.16 2.68 -13.05
N ASP A 190 4.54 3.44 -14.07
CA ASP A 190 4.78 2.96 -15.43
C ASP A 190 5.92 1.93 -15.49
N ALA A 191 6.90 2.08 -14.59
CA ALA A 191 8.10 1.25 -14.49
C ALA A 191 8.03 0.24 -13.34
N LEU A 192 6.83 -0.23 -12.99
CA LEU A 192 6.61 -1.26 -11.95
C LEU A 192 7.62 -2.41 -12.07
N ARG A 193 8.26 -2.75 -10.95
CA ARG A 193 9.10 -3.95 -10.82
C ARG A 193 8.61 -4.82 -9.68
N VAL A 194 8.40 -6.11 -9.95
CA VAL A 194 8.13 -7.08 -8.89
C VAL A 194 9.43 -7.78 -8.50
N THR A 195 9.91 -7.50 -7.30
CA THR A 195 11.10 -8.18 -6.75
C THR A 195 10.68 -9.53 -6.21
N MET A 196 11.35 -10.58 -6.66
CA MET A 196 11.11 -11.96 -6.22
C MET A 196 12.34 -12.52 -5.53
N HIS A 197 12.18 -12.95 -4.28
CA HIS A 197 13.22 -13.74 -3.63
C HIS A 197 13.07 -15.22 -4.02
N GLY A 198 14.17 -15.98 -4.02
CA GLY A 198 14.13 -17.42 -4.21
C GLY A 198 13.33 -18.13 -3.10
N PRO A 199 12.96 -19.41 -3.28
CA PRO A 199 12.37 -20.17 -2.18
C PRO A 199 13.38 -20.28 -1.03
N VAL A 200 12.96 -19.88 0.17
CA VAL A 200 13.74 -20.03 1.40
C VAL A 200 13.11 -21.17 2.20
N GLU A 201 13.96 -22.08 2.71
CA GLU A 201 13.50 -23.20 3.53
C GLU A 201 12.70 -22.70 4.75
N ARG A 202 11.65 -23.42 5.14
CA ARG A 202 10.76 -23.07 6.25
C ARG A 202 10.52 -24.30 7.14
N ALA A 203 10.85 -24.18 8.43
CA ALA A 203 10.49 -25.16 9.44
C ALA A 203 9.12 -24.85 10.07
N ALA A 204 8.53 -25.82 10.78
CA ALA A 204 7.19 -25.68 11.37
C ALA A 204 7.07 -24.50 12.34
N GLN A 205 8.11 -24.25 13.14
CA GLN A 205 8.15 -23.15 14.12
C GLN A 205 8.59 -21.81 13.51
N ASP A 206 8.87 -21.75 12.21
CA ASP A 206 9.25 -20.50 11.56
C ASP A 206 8.02 -19.62 11.33
N THR A 207 8.15 -18.36 11.70
CA THR A 207 7.10 -17.34 11.57
C THR A 207 7.40 -16.47 10.35
N VAL A 208 6.45 -16.41 9.42
CA VAL A 208 6.41 -15.36 8.40
C VAL A 208 5.81 -14.12 9.04
N VAL A 209 6.46 -12.97 8.89
CA VAL A 209 5.94 -11.66 9.29
C VAL A 209 5.84 -10.83 8.02
N VAL A 210 4.68 -10.26 7.73
CA VAL A 210 4.47 -9.26 6.68
C VAL A 210 3.95 -8.02 7.34
N ALA A 211 4.53 -6.85 7.07
CA ALA A 211 4.03 -5.61 7.64
C ALA A 211 4.31 -4.38 6.77
N SER A 212 3.56 -3.32 7.02
CA SER A 212 3.85 -1.99 6.47
C SER A 212 5.12 -1.39 7.07
N ASP A 213 5.60 -0.32 6.45
CA ASP A 213 6.64 0.56 6.97
C ASP A 213 6.31 1.06 8.39
N GLY A 214 5.04 1.24 8.77
CA GLY A 214 4.66 1.53 10.16
C GLY A 214 5.29 0.58 11.21
N LEU A 215 5.54 -0.69 10.87
CA LEU A 215 6.31 -1.60 11.72
C LEU A 215 7.82 -1.40 11.57
N PHE A 216 8.35 -1.55 10.36
CA PHE A 216 9.79 -1.61 10.10
C PHE A 216 10.48 -0.25 10.23
N ASP A 217 9.71 0.82 10.15
CA ASP A 217 10.19 2.15 10.45
C ASP A 217 10.41 2.35 11.96
N ASN A 218 9.71 1.56 12.76
CA ASN A 218 9.72 1.63 14.20
C ASN A 218 10.46 0.46 14.86
N LEU A 219 10.71 -0.67 14.21
CA LEU A 219 11.43 -1.81 14.79
C LEU A 219 12.41 -2.39 13.78
N ASP A 220 13.64 -2.66 14.23
CA ASP A 220 14.61 -3.38 13.41
C ASP A 220 14.23 -4.85 13.23
N PRO A 221 14.76 -5.51 12.18
CA PRO A 221 14.50 -6.91 11.93
C PRO A 221 14.79 -7.82 13.14
N GLU A 222 15.82 -7.52 13.92
CA GLU A 222 16.22 -8.26 15.12
C GLU A 222 15.16 -8.18 16.22
N ALA A 223 14.67 -6.97 16.53
CA ALA A 223 13.59 -6.78 17.50
C ALA A 223 12.29 -7.44 17.02
N VAL A 224 11.97 -7.34 15.72
CA VAL A 224 10.82 -8.03 15.13
C VAL A 224 10.98 -9.55 15.30
N ALA A 225 12.18 -10.08 15.05
CA ALA A 225 12.46 -11.50 15.18
C ALA A 225 12.31 -12.02 16.62
N GLU A 226 12.84 -11.27 17.60
CA GLU A 226 12.72 -11.59 19.03
C GLU A 226 11.25 -11.66 19.46
N LEU A 227 10.45 -10.68 19.05
CA LEU A 227 9.03 -10.63 19.37
C LEU A 227 8.24 -11.75 18.67
N ALA A 228 8.61 -12.09 17.44
CA ALA A 228 7.88 -13.06 16.61
C ALA A 228 8.19 -14.54 16.90
N CYS A 229 9.36 -14.88 17.45
CA CYS A 229 9.82 -16.27 17.55
C CYS A 229 9.43 -17.02 18.83
N ALA A 230 9.11 -16.31 19.92
CA ALA A 230 9.07 -16.91 21.26
C ALA A 230 7.67 -17.07 21.88
N ARG A 231 6.60 -16.90 21.09
CA ARG A 231 5.23 -16.84 21.63
C ARG A 231 4.13 -17.31 20.66
N PRO A 232 2.90 -17.56 21.15
CA PRO A 232 1.72 -17.78 20.31
C PRO A 232 1.54 -16.63 19.30
N LEU A 233 1.01 -16.95 18.11
CA LEU A 233 0.91 -15.98 17.00
C LEU A 233 0.15 -14.71 17.38
N GLU A 234 -0.95 -14.84 18.11
CA GLU A 234 -1.77 -13.70 18.52
C GLU A 234 -1.01 -12.79 19.51
N GLU A 235 -0.30 -13.39 20.46
CA GLU A 235 0.55 -12.64 21.40
C GLU A 235 1.74 -11.98 20.70
N ALA A 236 2.31 -12.61 19.66
CA ALA A 236 3.37 -12.05 18.83
C ALA A 236 2.87 -10.83 18.06
N ALA A 237 1.71 -10.95 17.41
CA ALA A 237 1.09 -9.87 16.67
C ALA A 237 0.78 -8.67 17.59
N ARG A 238 0.21 -8.92 18.77
CA ARG A 238 -0.10 -7.88 19.76
C ARG A 238 1.17 -7.18 20.26
N ALA A 239 2.19 -7.94 20.62
CA ALA A 239 3.44 -7.37 21.13
C ALA A 239 4.18 -6.54 20.08
N LEU A 240 4.18 -6.97 18.82
CA LEU A 240 4.72 -6.18 17.71
C LEU A 240 3.97 -4.86 17.55
N ALA A 241 2.63 -4.91 17.58
CA ALA A 241 1.80 -3.70 17.46
C ALA A 241 2.00 -2.73 18.62
N GLU A 242 1.93 -3.23 19.85
CA GLU A 242 2.14 -2.42 21.06
C GLU A 242 3.51 -1.75 21.05
N ARG A 243 4.57 -2.51 20.74
CA ARG A 243 5.94 -1.97 20.70
C ARG A 243 6.13 -0.92 19.60
N ALA A 244 5.51 -1.11 18.44
CA ALA A 244 5.52 -0.13 17.36
C ALA A 244 4.79 1.16 17.77
N TRP A 245 3.59 1.05 18.36
CA TRP A 245 2.84 2.22 18.82
C TRP A 245 3.53 2.96 19.97
N GLU A 246 4.16 2.25 20.92
CA GLU A 246 4.97 2.88 21.96
C GLU A 246 6.11 3.71 21.37
N ARG A 247 6.79 3.20 20.34
CA ARG A 247 7.82 3.92 19.59
C ARG A 247 7.24 5.14 18.86
N MET A 248 6.11 4.98 18.16
CA MET A 248 5.43 6.11 17.51
C MET A 248 5.04 7.21 18.52
N ALA A 249 4.61 6.82 19.72
CA ALA A 249 4.17 7.74 20.77
C ALA A 249 5.31 8.38 21.56
N SER A 250 6.51 7.79 21.56
CA SER A 250 7.65 8.31 22.35
C SER A 250 8.21 9.62 21.80
N GLY A 251 8.08 9.85 20.49
CA GLY A 251 8.66 11.00 19.81
C GLY A 251 10.20 11.00 19.79
N GLU A 252 10.83 9.85 20.07
CA GLU A 252 12.28 9.69 20.02
C GLU A 252 12.81 9.87 18.58
N ALA A 253 14.06 10.31 18.44
CA ALA A 253 14.70 10.41 17.13
C ALA A 253 14.70 9.05 16.40
N GLY A 254 14.37 9.05 15.11
CA GLY A 254 14.23 7.81 14.31
C GLY A 254 12.95 7.02 14.59
N THR A 255 11.91 7.67 15.12
CA THR A 255 10.53 7.16 15.14
C THR A 255 9.74 7.81 14.01
N LYS A 256 8.74 7.10 13.47
CA LYS A 256 7.84 7.63 12.44
C LYS A 256 6.41 7.23 12.78
N VAL A 257 5.54 8.21 12.98
CA VAL A 257 4.11 7.99 13.18
C VAL A 257 3.50 7.62 11.83
N ASP A 258 2.90 6.43 11.75
CA ASP A 258 2.32 5.92 10.52
C ASP A 258 1.21 4.90 10.79
N ASP A 259 0.48 4.52 9.74
CA ASP A 259 -0.48 3.42 9.79
C ASP A 259 0.24 2.06 9.91
N LEU A 260 -0.30 1.18 10.74
CA LEU A 260 0.28 -0.13 11.01
C LEU A 260 -0.63 -1.26 10.51
N ALA A 261 -0.14 -2.01 9.53
CA ALA A 261 -0.72 -3.28 9.11
C ALA A 261 0.32 -4.39 9.30
N LEU A 262 -0.09 -5.52 9.88
CA LEU A 262 0.79 -6.68 10.05
C LEU A 262 0.03 -8.00 9.97
N VAL A 263 0.68 -9.01 9.37
CA VAL A 263 0.19 -10.37 9.21
C VAL A 263 1.29 -11.32 9.65
N LEU A 264 0.96 -12.24 10.57
CA LEU A 264 1.86 -13.32 10.97
C LEU A 264 1.30 -14.67 10.53
N HIS A 265 2.19 -15.56 10.11
CA HIS A 265 1.83 -16.92 9.71
C HIS A 265 2.89 -17.95 10.14
N ARG A 266 2.47 -18.98 10.86
CA ARG A 266 3.26 -20.15 11.27
C ARG A 266 2.53 -21.42 10.83
N VAL A 267 3.25 -22.47 10.47
CA VAL A 267 2.60 -23.75 10.13
C VAL A 267 2.07 -24.34 11.43
N GLY A 268 0.76 -24.62 11.48
CA GLY A 268 0.15 -25.42 12.54
C GLY A 268 0.40 -26.90 12.34
#